data_AF-A0A841FCW4-F1
#
_entry.id   AF-A0A841FCW4-F1
#
_cell.length_a   1.000
_cell.length_b   1.000
_cell.length_c   1.000
_cell.angle_alpha   90.00
_cell.angle_beta   90.00
_cell.angle_gamma   90.00
#
_symmetry.space_group_name_H-M   'P 1'
#
loop_
_entity.id
_entity.type
_entity.pdbx_description
1 polymer ?
#
loop_
_entity_poly.entity_id
_entity_poly.type
_entity_poly.pdbx_seq_one_letter_code
_entity_poly.pdbx_strand_id
1 'polypeptide(L)'
;MNNDIKQLLAAIALEQYVVEGTFQQCLPADGQITLGQAKAQADEIWSVEKERLEVISFDYEGYTVNLTFQMDGLYLFDSVDIWAEEGDGTKKGSSQLGTLATIEGWQHFADNEGMQMECFDIGDERVYLLRSAVTLHYLNRESKWKLVKIAGAYRSVEQVRDSLQNIADARI
;
A
#
# COMPACT_ATOMS: atom_id res chain seq x y z
N MET A 1 -9.18 1.32 -28.91
CA MET A 1 -7.97 1.86 -28.27
C MET A 1 -7.57 0.86 -27.21
N ASN A 2 -6.35 0.32 -27.28
CA ASN A 2 -5.82 -0.51 -26.21
C ASN A 2 -5.32 0.47 -25.15
N ASN A 3 -6.11 0.71 -24.10
CA ASN A 3 -5.63 1.48 -22.97
C ASN A 3 -4.56 0.63 -22.27
N ASP A 4 -3.33 1.12 -22.31
CA ASP A 4 -2.22 0.53 -21.56
C ASP A 4 -2.50 0.76 -20.08
N ILE A 5 -2.92 -0.31 -19.38
CA ILE A 5 -3.31 -0.26 -17.97
C ILE A 5 -2.09 0.10 -17.14
N LYS A 6 -0.90 -0.40 -17.51
CA LYS A 6 0.33 -0.05 -16.81
C LYS A 6 0.62 1.44 -16.88
N GLN A 7 0.36 2.09 -18.00
CA GLN A 7 0.53 3.55 -18.11
C GLN A 7 -0.50 4.32 -17.28
N LEU A 8 -1.76 3.86 -17.24
CA LEU A 8 -2.78 4.49 -16.41
C LEU A 8 -2.44 4.41 -14.92
N LEU A 9 -2.04 3.23 -14.46
CA LEU A 9 -1.64 2.98 -13.07
C LEU A 9 -0.28 3.64 -12.74
N ALA A 10 0.61 3.83 -13.71
CA ALA A 10 1.87 4.57 -13.49
C ALA A 10 1.65 6.05 -13.19
N ALA A 11 0.48 6.61 -13.55
CA ALA A 11 0.16 8.02 -13.37
C ALA A 11 -0.42 8.35 -11.98
N ILE A 12 -0.52 7.36 -11.08
CA ILE A 12 -1.03 7.57 -9.72
C ILE A 12 -0.12 8.53 -8.95
N ALA A 13 -0.70 9.57 -8.36
CA ALA A 13 -0.01 10.44 -7.43
C ALA A 13 0.12 9.74 -6.06
N LEU A 14 1.25 9.07 -5.83
CA LEU A 14 1.49 8.25 -4.63
C LEU A 14 1.32 9.03 -3.33
N GLU A 15 1.77 10.29 -3.29
CA GLU A 15 1.62 11.17 -2.13
C GLU A 15 0.15 11.43 -1.82
N GLN A 16 -0.66 11.74 -2.85
CA GLN A 16 -2.10 11.92 -2.71
C GLN A 16 -2.77 10.62 -2.28
N TYR A 17 -2.37 9.48 -2.85
CA TYR A 17 -2.87 8.16 -2.44
C TYR A 17 -2.57 7.88 -0.97
N VAL A 18 -1.38 8.22 -0.46
CA VAL A 18 -1.07 8.00 0.96
C VAL A 18 -1.90 8.89 1.88
N VAL A 19 -2.15 10.14 1.49
CA VAL A 19 -2.85 11.14 2.32
C VAL A 19 -4.38 10.98 2.29
N GLU A 20 -4.93 10.71 1.10
CA GLU A 20 -6.37 10.69 0.81
C GLU A 20 -6.91 9.29 0.50
N GLY A 21 -6.01 8.32 0.31
CA GLY A 21 -6.28 6.98 -0.19
C GLY A 21 -7.52 6.34 0.42
N THR A 22 -8.40 5.92 -0.47
CA THR A 22 -9.48 4.96 -0.18
C THR A 22 -9.27 3.77 -1.09
N PHE A 23 -10.06 2.72 -0.93
CA PHE A 23 -10.09 1.53 -1.76
C PHE A 23 -10.14 1.72 -3.28
N GLN A 24 -10.38 2.91 -3.81
CA GLN A 24 -10.57 3.15 -5.24
C GLN A 24 -9.92 4.49 -5.60
N GLN A 25 -8.59 4.49 -5.72
CA GLN A 25 -7.80 5.69 -6.03
C GLN A 25 -6.69 5.44 -7.04
N CYS A 26 -6.48 4.19 -7.46
CA CYS A 26 -5.47 3.87 -8.47
C CYS A 26 -5.97 4.11 -9.91
N LEU A 27 -7.29 4.15 -10.10
CA LEU A 27 -7.91 4.42 -11.39
C LEU A 27 -8.51 5.83 -11.42
N PRO A 28 -8.45 6.53 -12.56
CA PRO A 28 -9.19 7.77 -12.73
C PRO A 28 -10.69 7.52 -12.56
N ALA A 29 -11.45 8.55 -12.18
CA ALA A 29 -12.88 8.41 -11.84
C ALA A 29 -13.75 7.82 -12.96
N ASP A 30 -13.33 7.94 -14.22
CA ASP A 30 -13.96 7.37 -15.41
C ASP A 30 -13.24 6.11 -15.95
N GLY A 31 -12.14 5.71 -15.31
CA GLY A 31 -11.35 4.53 -15.64
C GLY A 31 -12.09 3.25 -15.30
N GLN A 32 -12.55 2.55 -16.33
CA GLN A 32 -13.08 1.19 -16.19
C GLN A 32 -12.08 0.17 -16.72
N ILE A 33 -11.76 -0.81 -15.88
CA ILE A 33 -10.93 -1.94 -16.23
C ILE A 33 -11.70 -3.23 -15.93
N THR A 34 -11.74 -4.12 -16.90
CA THR A 34 -12.23 -5.48 -16.68
C THR A 34 -11.10 -6.38 -16.18
N LEU A 35 -11.46 -7.40 -15.40
CA LEU A 35 -10.53 -8.43 -14.96
C LEU A 35 -9.70 -9.03 -16.12
N GLY A 36 -10.32 -9.30 -17.27
CA GLY A 36 -9.62 -9.83 -18.45
C GLY A 36 -8.57 -8.87 -19.01
N GLN A 37 -8.84 -7.57 -19.01
CA GLN A 37 -7.87 -6.56 -19.44
C GLN A 37 -6.71 -6.44 -18.44
N ALA A 38 -7.01 -6.45 -17.13
CA ALA A 38 -5.99 -6.39 -16.09
C ALA A 38 -5.05 -7.59 -16.17
N LYS A 39 -5.59 -8.81 -16.26
CA LYS A 39 -4.80 -10.06 -16.38
C LYS A 39 -3.87 -10.07 -17.60
N ALA A 40 -4.30 -9.47 -18.72
CA ALA A 40 -3.50 -9.45 -19.94
C ALA A 40 -2.20 -8.64 -19.82
N GLN A 41 -2.08 -7.77 -18.80
CA GLN A 41 -0.95 -6.87 -18.61
C GLN A 41 -0.29 -7.03 -17.22
N ALA A 42 -0.72 -8.01 -16.42
CA ALA A 42 -0.27 -8.21 -15.05
C ALA A 42 1.17 -8.74 -14.99
N ASP A 43 1.89 -8.35 -13.93
CA ASP A 43 3.18 -8.97 -13.58
C ASP A 43 2.97 -10.21 -12.71
N GLU A 44 1.98 -10.16 -11.82
CA GLU A 44 1.60 -11.29 -10.97
C GLU A 44 0.08 -11.37 -10.82
N ILE A 45 -0.42 -12.61 -10.67
CA ILE A 45 -1.83 -12.93 -10.46
C ILE A 45 -1.89 -13.96 -9.35
N TRP A 46 -2.67 -13.68 -8.30
CA TRP A 46 -2.92 -14.65 -7.24
C TRP A 46 -4.40 -14.65 -6.82
N SER A 47 -4.84 -15.79 -6.31
CA SER A 47 -6.25 -16.03 -5.97
C SER A 47 -6.43 -16.35 -4.50
N VAL A 48 -7.46 -15.77 -3.89
CA VAL A 48 -7.93 -16.12 -2.54
C VAL A 48 -9.18 -16.96 -2.68
N GLU A 49 -9.01 -18.27 -2.87
CA GLU A 49 -10.11 -19.20 -3.14
C GLU A 49 -11.26 -19.10 -2.13
N LYS A 50 -10.93 -18.95 -0.84
CA LYS A 50 -11.93 -18.86 0.25
C LYS A 50 -12.82 -17.62 0.12
N GLU A 51 -12.26 -16.51 -0.36
CA GLU A 51 -12.96 -15.22 -0.50
C GLU A 51 -13.42 -14.98 -1.94
N ARG A 52 -13.09 -15.91 -2.85
CA ARG A 52 -13.35 -15.83 -4.29
C ARG A 52 -12.79 -14.55 -4.92
N LEU A 53 -11.60 -14.16 -4.50
CA LEU A 53 -10.90 -12.98 -5.01
C LEU A 53 -9.79 -13.36 -5.97
N GLU A 54 -9.56 -12.52 -6.96
CA GLU A 54 -8.32 -12.48 -7.75
C GLU A 54 -7.66 -11.12 -7.54
N VAL A 55 -6.36 -11.13 -7.25
CA VAL A 55 -5.55 -9.93 -7.12
C VAL A 55 -4.56 -9.89 -8.28
N ILE A 56 -4.57 -8.75 -8.96
CA ILE A 56 -3.79 -8.49 -10.16
C ILE A 56 -2.76 -7.42 -9.84
N SER A 57 -1.50 -7.78 -9.90
CA SER A 57 -0.39 -6.92 -9.45
C SER A 57 0.40 -6.38 -10.64
N PHE A 58 0.74 -5.09 -10.55
CA PHE A 58 1.52 -4.35 -11.51
C PHE A 58 2.74 -3.75 -10.80
N ASP A 59 3.92 -4.20 -11.20
CA ASP A 59 5.19 -3.84 -10.57
C ASP A 59 5.84 -2.64 -11.26
N TYR A 60 6.26 -1.69 -10.43
CA TYR A 60 6.99 -0.49 -10.83
C TYR A 60 8.28 -0.35 -10.02
N GLU A 61 9.13 0.61 -10.42
CA GLU A 61 10.33 0.94 -9.67
C GLU A 61 9.97 1.61 -8.34
N GLY A 62 9.91 0.79 -7.28
CA GLY A 62 9.66 1.23 -5.91
C GLY A 62 8.29 0.97 -5.35
N TYR A 63 7.36 0.51 -6.17
CA TYR A 63 6.00 0.25 -5.71
C TYR A 63 5.30 -0.80 -6.57
N THR A 64 4.24 -1.37 -6.02
CA THR A 64 3.36 -2.31 -6.69
C THR A 64 1.94 -1.80 -6.53
N VAL A 65 1.18 -1.80 -7.62
CA VAL A 65 -0.25 -1.53 -7.60
C VAL A 65 -1.00 -2.86 -7.69
N ASN A 66 -1.89 -3.10 -6.75
CA ASN A 66 -2.73 -4.30 -6.70
C ASN A 66 -4.17 -3.92 -6.99
N LEU A 67 -4.77 -4.54 -8.00
CA LEU A 67 -6.21 -4.44 -8.28
C LEU A 67 -6.89 -5.74 -7.84
N THR A 68 -7.89 -5.63 -6.96
CA THR A 68 -8.63 -6.79 -6.45
C THR A 68 -10.00 -6.88 -7.09
N PHE A 69 -10.30 -8.05 -7.65
CA PHE A 69 -11.58 -8.38 -8.26
C PHE A 69 -12.21 -9.57 -7.53
N GLN A 70 -13.54 -9.65 -7.53
CA GLN A 70 -14.22 -10.94 -7.41
C GLN A 70 -13.90 -11.80 -8.64
N MET A 71 -13.88 -13.12 -8.47
CA MET A 71 -13.67 -14.09 -9.56
C MET A 71 -14.72 -14.01 -10.68
N ASP A 72 -15.87 -13.36 -10.45
CA ASP A 72 -16.87 -13.07 -11.49
C ASP A 72 -16.54 -11.83 -12.33
N GLY A 73 -15.46 -11.12 -12.00
CA GLY A 73 -14.95 -9.95 -12.71
C GLY A 73 -15.36 -8.61 -12.11
N LEU A 74 -16.11 -8.57 -11.00
CA LEU A 74 -16.42 -7.32 -10.31
C LEU A 74 -15.17 -6.74 -9.65
N TYR A 75 -14.76 -5.54 -10.06
CA TYR A 75 -13.71 -4.78 -9.40
C TYR A 75 -14.17 -4.33 -8.01
N LEU A 76 -13.35 -4.60 -6.98
CA LEU A 76 -13.68 -4.27 -5.60
C LEU A 76 -12.90 -3.05 -5.12
N PHE A 77 -11.58 -3.18 -5.12
CA PHE A 77 -10.67 -2.16 -4.60
C PHE A 77 -9.27 -2.29 -5.17
N ASP A 78 -8.47 -1.25 -4.99
CA ASP A 78 -7.05 -1.19 -5.26
C ASP A 78 -6.24 -0.94 -3.98
N SER A 79 -4.95 -1.27 -4.04
CA SER A 79 -3.98 -0.88 -3.03
C SER A 79 -2.61 -0.64 -3.65
N VAL A 80 -1.84 0.26 -3.05
CA VAL A 80 -0.45 0.50 -3.45
C VAL A 80 0.50 0.14 -2.33
N ASP A 81 1.46 -0.73 -2.63
CA ASP A 81 2.57 -1.05 -1.75
C ASP A 81 3.82 -0.30 -2.21
N ILE A 82 4.40 0.54 -1.36
CA ILE A 82 5.63 1.29 -1.66
C ILE A 82 6.76 0.75 -0.79
N TRP A 83 7.91 0.49 -1.40
CA TRP A 83 9.08 -0.08 -0.75
C TRP A 83 10.08 1.02 -0.39
N ALA A 84 10.60 0.98 0.83
CA ALA A 84 11.67 1.88 1.25
C ALA A 84 13.01 1.50 0.59
N GLU A 85 13.94 2.44 0.48
CA GLU A 85 15.29 2.11 0.01
C GLU A 85 16.00 1.17 1.01
N GLU A 86 16.11 -0.11 0.67
CA GLU A 86 17.01 -1.02 1.38
C GLU A 86 18.44 -0.86 0.85
N GLY A 87 19.34 -0.53 1.78
CA GLY A 87 20.76 -0.32 1.52
C GLY A 87 21.50 -1.61 1.21
N ASP A 88 21.31 -2.14 0.00
CA ASP A 88 22.21 -3.07 -0.72
C ASP A 88 21.71 -3.48 -2.13
N GLY A 89 20.78 -2.73 -2.74
CA GLY A 89 20.71 -2.66 -4.20
C GLY A 89 19.71 -3.58 -4.90
N THR A 90 18.59 -3.95 -4.28
CA THR A 90 17.43 -4.44 -5.04
C THR A 90 16.17 -3.64 -4.74
N LYS A 91 15.65 -2.99 -5.79
CA LYS A 91 14.53 -2.03 -5.85
C LYS A 91 14.81 -0.67 -5.20
N LYS A 92 15.46 0.22 -5.95
CA LYS A 92 15.45 1.66 -5.65
C LYS A 92 14.00 2.14 -5.73
N GLY A 93 13.47 2.66 -4.63
CA GLY A 93 12.14 3.23 -4.64
C GLY A 93 12.19 4.65 -5.18
N SER A 94 11.70 4.90 -6.40
CA SER A 94 11.68 6.26 -6.98
C SER A 94 10.66 7.21 -6.33
N SER A 95 9.84 6.71 -5.39
CA SER A 95 8.86 7.50 -4.65
C SER A 95 9.53 8.34 -3.56
N GLN A 96 9.21 9.64 -3.49
CA GLN A 96 9.66 10.53 -2.42
C GLN A 96 9.26 9.98 -1.03
N LEU A 97 8.13 9.29 -0.94
CA LEU A 97 7.65 8.67 0.30
C LEU A 97 8.56 7.53 0.79
N GLY A 98 9.14 6.74 -0.13
CA GLY A 98 10.11 5.69 0.22
C GLY A 98 11.43 6.24 0.76
N THR A 99 11.74 7.51 0.51
CA THR A 99 12.94 8.20 1.02
C THR A 99 12.79 8.71 2.45
N LEU A 100 11.56 8.77 2.97
CA LEU A 100 11.26 9.09 4.37
C LEU A 100 11.59 7.87 5.25
N ALA A 101 12.86 7.48 5.32
CA ALA A 101 13.27 6.21 5.91
C ALA A 101 13.07 6.13 7.45
N THR A 102 12.94 7.28 8.12
CA THR A 102 12.84 7.38 9.58
C THR A 102 11.45 7.74 10.05
N ILE A 103 11.16 7.46 11.32
CA ILE A 103 9.90 7.83 11.96
C ILE A 103 9.77 9.35 12.00
N GLU A 104 10.86 10.09 12.28
CA GLU A 104 10.85 11.55 12.35
C GLU A 104 10.53 12.20 10.99
N GLY A 105 11.04 11.62 9.90
CA GLY A 105 10.74 12.09 8.54
C GLY A 105 9.26 11.94 8.21
N TRP A 106 8.67 10.78 8.56
CA TRP A 106 7.24 10.55 8.39
C TRP A 106 6.37 11.40 9.31
N GLN A 107 6.77 11.59 10.56
CA GLN A 107 6.04 12.46 11.47
C GLN A 107 6.00 13.88 10.93
N HIS A 108 7.12 14.39 10.42
CA HIS A 108 7.17 15.72 9.80
C HIS A 108 6.26 15.82 8.57
N PHE A 109 6.27 14.81 7.71
CA PHE A 109 5.36 14.74 6.55
C PHE A 109 3.88 14.71 7.00
N ALA A 110 3.54 13.84 7.95
CA ALA A 110 2.18 13.72 8.47
C ALA A 110 1.70 15.04 9.09
N ASP A 111 2.53 15.71 9.87
CA ASP A 111 2.21 17.01 10.48
C ASP A 111 1.92 18.07 9.42
N ASN A 112 2.72 18.12 8.34
CA ASN A 112 2.53 19.07 7.23
C ASN A 112 1.21 18.84 6.49
N GLU A 113 0.77 17.58 6.38
CA GLU A 113 -0.48 17.17 5.74
C GLU A 113 -1.69 17.15 6.72
N GLY A 114 -1.48 17.55 7.97
CA GLY A 114 -2.51 17.53 9.01
C GLY A 114 -3.04 16.12 9.33
N MET A 115 -2.17 15.13 9.23
CA MET A 115 -2.45 13.72 9.53
C MET A 115 -1.97 13.36 10.93
N GLN A 116 -2.70 12.45 11.58
CA GLN A 116 -2.24 11.80 12.80
C GLN A 116 -1.76 10.39 12.48
N MET A 117 -0.70 9.97 13.16
CA MET A 117 -0.13 8.63 13.07
C MET A 117 -0.43 7.86 14.35
N GLU A 118 -1.17 6.76 14.25
CA GLU A 118 -1.43 5.86 15.39
C GLU A 118 -0.38 4.74 15.41
N CYS A 119 0.34 4.59 16.52
CA CYS A 119 1.44 3.62 16.62
C CYS A 119 0.99 2.31 17.27
N PHE A 120 1.39 1.19 16.66
CA PHE A 120 1.23 -0.17 17.18
C PHE A 120 2.60 -0.84 17.26
N ASP A 121 2.93 -1.40 18.42
CA ASP A 121 4.10 -2.23 18.62
C ASP A 121 3.68 -3.70 18.54
N ILE A 122 4.21 -4.43 17.55
CA ILE A 122 3.83 -5.82 17.28
C ILE A 122 5.03 -6.78 17.39
N GLY A 123 6.10 -6.36 18.08
CA GLY A 123 7.28 -7.16 18.39
C GLY A 123 8.56 -6.60 17.76
N ASP A 124 9.05 -7.25 16.70
CA ASP A 124 10.20 -6.79 15.91
C ASP A 124 9.82 -5.72 14.88
N GLU A 125 8.53 -5.42 14.78
CA GLU A 125 7.93 -4.45 13.88
C GLU A 125 7.13 -3.39 14.64
N ARG A 126 7.26 -2.15 14.17
CA ARG A 126 6.41 -1.02 14.58
C ARG A 126 5.59 -0.58 13.38
N VAL A 127 4.28 -0.57 13.55
CA VAL A 127 3.33 -0.18 12.51
C VAL A 127 2.68 1.14 12.87
N TYR A 128 2.69 2.10 11.95
CA TYR A 128 1.91 3.32 12.09
C TYR A 128 0.72 3.31 11.14
N LEU A 129 -0.48 3.52 11.67
CA LEU A 129 -1.71 3.65 10.90
C LEU A 129 -1.99 5.12 10.61
N LEU A 130 -2.24 5.42 9.33
CA LEU A 130 -2.69 6.72 8.86
C LEU A 130 -4.23 6.77 8.76
N ARG A 131 -4.79 7.97 8.72
CA ARG A 131 -6.25 8.19 8.54
C ARG A 131 -6.81 7.64 7.22
N SER A 132 -5.95 7.38 6.23
CA SER A 132 -6.29 6.76 4.94
C SER A 132 -6.35 5.23 5.00
N ALA A 133 -6.14 4.63 6.18
CA ALA A 133 -5.96 3.20 6.40
C ALA A 133 -4.65 2.63 5.80
N VAL A 134 -3.79 3.49 5.25
CA VAL A 134 -2.41 3.14 4.89
C VAL A 134 -1.60 2.89 6.15
N THR A 135 -0.72 1.90 6.09
CA THR A 135 0.17 1.54 7.20
C THR A 135 1.64 1.70 6.83
N LEU A 136 2.42 2.28 7.74
CA LEU A 136 3.87 2.40 7.64
C LEU A 136 4.50 1.31 8.50
N HIS A 137 5.34 0.49 7.89
CA HIS A 137 5.95 -0.68 8.50
C HIS A 137 7.43 -0.41 8.75
N TYR A 138 7.84 -0.45 10.02
CA TYR A 138 9.22 -0.26 10.44
C TYR A 138 9.76 -1.50 11.12
N LEU A 139 10.95 -1.94 10.73
CA LEU A 139 11.68 -3.01 11.43
C LEU A 139 12.84 -2.46 12.23
N ASN A 140 13.10 -3.05 13.39
CA ASN A 140 14.28 -2.72 14.18
C ASN A 140 15.52 -3.39 13.57
N ARG A 141 16.36 -2.60 12.90
CA ARG A 141 17.65 -3.05 12.34
C ARG A 141 18.77 -2.25 12.99
N GLU A 142 19.73 -2.96 13.60
CA GLU A 142 20.92 -2.35 14.22
C GLU A 142 20.57 -1.29 15.29
N SER A 143 19.55 -1.55 16.13
CA SER A 143 19.03 -0.62 17.14
C SER A 143 18.40 0.65 16.58
N LYS A 144 17.97 0.64 15.31
CA LYS A 144 17.25 1.73 14.66
C LYS A 144 16.00 1.20 13.96
N TRP A 145 14.88 1.89 14.12
CA TRP A 145 13.68 1.63 13.34
C TRP A 145 13.87 2.19 11.93
N LYS A 146 13.82 1.31 10.93
CA LYS A 146 13.91 1.68 9.51
C LYS A 146 12.62 1.31 8.80
N LEU A 147 12.07 2.23 8.02
CA LEU A 147 10.94 1.96 7.16
C LEU A 147 11.31 0.83 6.20
N VAL A 148 10.43 -0.14 6.03
CA VAL A 148 10.58 -1.21 5.03
C VAL A 148 9.48 -1.17 3.98
N LYS A 149 8.26 -0.77 4.38
CA LYS A 149 7.09 -0.79 3.51
C LYS A 149 6.07 0.27 3.93
N ILE A 150 5.40 0.85 2.96
CA ILE A 150 4.14 1.58 3.11
C ILE A 150 3.09 0.70 2.43
N ALA A 151 2.16 0.15 3.20
CA ALA A 151 1.14 -0.74 2.67
C ALA A 151 -0.18 0.01 2.46
N GLY A 152 -0.74 -0.15 1.27
CA GLY A 152 -1.97 0.51 0.87
C GLY A 152 -3.19 0.03 1.67
N ALA A 153 -4.23 0.87 1.70
CA ALA A 153 -5.48 0.54 2.37
C ALA A 153 -6.15 -0.73 1.80
N TYR A 154 -6.26 -1.77 2.63
CA TYR A 154 -7.00 -3.01 2.31
C TYR A 154 -8.33 -3.13 3.08
N ARG A 155 -8.47 -2.44 4.22
CA ARG A 155 -9.73 -2.34 5.00
C ARG A 155 -9.99 -0.91 5.46
N SER A 156 -11.17 -0.67 6.03
CA SER A 156 -11.46 0.62 6.67
C SER A 156 -10.46 0.88 7.79
N VAL A 157 -10.22 2.14 8.12
CA VAL A 157 -9.28 2.53 9.17
C VAL A 157 -9.61 1.81 10.48
N GLU A 158 -10.90 1.71 10.82
CA GLU A 158 -11.38 1.02 12.01
C GLU A 158 -11.04 -0.46 12.00
N GLN A 159 -11.26 -1.15 10.87
CA GLN A 159 -10.94 -2.57 10.75
C GLN A 159 -9.43 -2.83 10.79
N VAL A 160 -8.62 -1.94 10.19
CA VAL A 160 -7.15 -2.03 10.27
C VAL A 160 -6.69 -1.79 11.70
N ARG A 161 -7.20 -0.74 12.36
CA ARG A 161 -6.94 -0.43 13.78
C ARG A 161 -7.26 -1.62 14.69
N ASP A 162 -8.47 -2.18 14.58
CA ASP A 162 -8.89 -3.33 15.38
C ASP A 162 -7.98 -4.54 15.13
N SER A 163 -7.56 -4.77 13.89
CA SER A 163 -6.66 -5.87 13.55
C SER A 163 -5.27 -5.67 14.17
N LEU A 164 -4.71 -4.46 14.06
CA LEU A 164 -3.40 -4.12 14.63
C LEU A 164 -3.42 -4.18 16.15
N GLN A 165 -4.49 -3.67 16.79
CA GLN A 165 -4.66 -3.73 18.24
C GLN A 165 -4.73 -5.17 18.74
N ASN A 166 -5.51 -6.03 18.08
CA ASN A 166 -5.60 -7.45 18.45
C ASN A 166 -4.23 -8.16 18.35
N ILE A 167 -3.42 -7.81 17.35
CA ILE A 167 -2.07 -8.37 17.19
C ILE A 167 -1.15 -7.87 18.31
N ALA A 168 -1.19 -6.56 18.61
CA ALA A 168 -0.38 -5.95 19.66
C ALA A 168 -0.73 -6.53 21.05
N ASP A 169 -2.02 -6.68 21.35
CA ASP A 169 -2.50 -7.22 22.62
C ASP A 169 -2.11 -8.70 22.81
N ALA A 170 -2.08 -9.49 21.73
CA ALA A 170 -1.67 -10.89 21.79
C ALA A 170 -0.18 -11.09 22.09
N ARG A 171 0.61 -10.01 22.15
CA ARG A 171 2.04 -10.02 22.48
C ARG A 171 2.35 -9.67 23.93
N ILE A 172 1.36 -9.18 24.69
CA ILE A 172 1.46 -8.87 26.13
C ILE A 172 1.14 -10.13 26.95
#